data_AF-A0A1I6LVJ7-F1
#
_entry.id   AF-A0A1I6LVJ7-F1
#
_cell.length_a   1.000
_cell.length_b   1.000
_cell.length_c   1.000
_cell.angle_alpha   90.00
_cell.angle_beta   90.00
_cell.angle_gamma   90.00
#
_symmetry.space_group_name_H-M   'P 1'
#
loop_
_entity.id
_entity.type
_entity.pdbx_description
1 polymer ?
#
loop_
_entity_poly.entity_id
_entity_poly.type
_entity_poly.pdbx_seq_one_letter_code
_entity_poly.pdbx_strand_id
1 'polypeptide(L)' 'MNKEDICNEILDNLRKICKGHEVSAESDFNEIGIDSVKYVDFIIELESIFNIDIDNDLLIFKGDYKVKHVIDEIYNIVNT' A
#
# COMPACT_ATOMS: atom_id res chain seq x y z
N MET A 1 11.82 1.28 11.22
CA MET A 1 12.32 0.82 9.90
C MET A 1 12.50 2.03 9.01
N ASN A 2 13.50 2.07 8.11
CA ASN A 2 13.68 3.27 7.29
C ASN A 2 12.61 3.34 6.17
N LYS A 3 12.41 4.54 5.59
CA LYS A 3 11.35 4.77 4.58
C LYS A 3 11.59 4.04 3.26
N GLU A 4 12.85 3.79 2.92
CA GLU A 4 13.24 3.07 1.70
C GLU A 4 12.86 1.57 1.82
N ASP A 5 13.13 0.96 2.97
CA ASP A 5 12.74 -0.43 3.25
C ASP A 5 11.21 -0.61 3.18
N ILE A 6 10.44 0.30 3.79
CA ILE A 6 8.96 0.29 3.74
C ILE A 6 8.47 0.43 2.30
N CYS A 7 9.03 1.39 1.56
CA CYS A 7 8.69 1.60 0.15
C CYS A 7 8.92 0.34 -0.68
N ASN A 8 10.09 -0.28 -0.54
CA ASN A 8 10.45 -1.48 -1.29
C ASN A 8 9.50 -2.64 -0.97
N GLU A 9 9.20 -2.88 0.30
CA GLU A 9 8.30 -3.98 0.71
C GLU A 9 6.87 -3.77 0.20
N ILE A 10 6.34 -2.54 0.28
CA ILE A 10 5.01 -2.19 -0.25
C ILE A 10 4.97 -2.38 -1.77
N LEU A 11 5.99 -1.90 -2.50
CA LEU A 11 6.06 -2.05 -3.95
C LEU A 11 6.18 -3.52 -4.36
N ASP A 12 6.97 -4.31 -3.65
CA ASP A 12 7.11 -5.74 -3.91
C ASP A 12 5.84 -6.52 -3.61
N ASN A 13 5.10 -6.14 -2.57
CA ASN A 13 3.77 -6.67 -2.32
C ASN A 13 2.83 -6.35 -3.50
N LEU A 14 2.73 -5.08 -3.88
CA LEU A 14 1.86 -4.66 -4.99
C LEU A 14 2.23 -5.31 -6.33
N ARG A 15 3.52 -5.52 -6.62
CA ARG A 15 3.96 -6.24 -7.83
C ARG A 15 3.47 -7.68 -7.90
N LYS A 16 3.26 -8.34 -6.75
CA LYS A 16 2.68 -9.70 -6.69
C LYS A 16 1.20 -9.68 -7.04
N ILE A 17 0.48 -8.62 -6.63
CA ILE A 17 -0.95 -8.43 -6.88
C ILE A 17 -1.20 -7.96 -8.32
N CYS A 18 -0.46 -6.93 -8.75
CA CYS A 18 -0.60 -6.25 -10.04
C CYS A 18 0.22 -6.95 -11.14
N LYS A 19 -0.17 -8.16 -11.54
CA LYS A 19 0.54 -8.89 -12.61
C LYS A 19 0.52 -8.11 -13.92
N GLY A 20 1.70 -7.70 -14.38
CA GLY A 20 1.91 -7.07 -15.69
C GLY A 20 1.78 -5.54 -15.71
N HIS A 21 1.57 -4.89 -14.57
CA HIS A 21 1.59 -3.43 -14.45
C HIS A 21 2.91 -2.94 -13.84
N GLU A 22 3.41 -1.81 -14.35
CA GLU A 22 4.53 -1.10 -13.72
C GLU A 22 4.01 -0.38 -12.46
N VAL A 23 4.59 -0.72 -11.30
CA VAL A 23 4.19 -0.15 -10.00
C VAL A 23 5.30 0.74 -9.46
N SER A 24 4.92 1.96 -9.07
CA SER A 24 5.77 2.95 -8.43
C SER A 24 5.03 3.68 -7.31
N ALA A 25 5.74 4.48 -6.52
CA ALA A 25 5.12 5.31 -5.48
C ALA A 25 4.10 6.33 -6.04
N GLU A 26 4.24 6.73 -7.32
CA GLU A 26 3.34 7.68 -7.97
C GLU A 26 2.13 7.03 -8.65
N SER A 27 2.07 5.70 -8.66
CA SER A 27 0.98 4.95 -9.27
C SER A 27 -0.34 5.19 -8.54
N ASP A 28 -1.40 5.41 -9.31
CA ASP A 28 -2.78 5.33 -8.83
C ASP A 28 -3.20 3.86 -8.75
N PHE A 29 -3.92 3.48 -7.68
CA PHE A 29 -4.34 2.09 -7.49
C PHE A 29 -5.27 1.60 -8.61
N ASN A 30 -6.15 2.47 -9.15
CA ASN A 30 -7.02 2.12 -10.27
C ASN A 30 -6.22 1.84 -11.55
N GLU A 31 -5.19 2.64 -11.81
CA GLU A 31 -4.35 2.52 -13.02
C GLU A 31 -3.52 1.23 -13.04
N ILE A 32 -3.15 0.72 -11.86
CA ILE A 32 -2.42 -0.55 -11.71
C ILE A 32 -3.34 -1.76 -11.49
N GLY A 33 -4.65 -1.58 -11.64
CA GLY A 33 -5.64 -2.67 -11.61
C GLY A 33 -5.98 -3.19 -10.21
N ILE A 34 -5.79 -2.36 -9.17
CA ILE A 34 -6.26 -2.62 -7.81
C ILE A 34 -7.68 -2.08 -7.69
N ASP A 35 -8.63 -2.99 -7.50
CA ASP A 35 -10.01 -2.66 -7.14
C ASP A 35 -10.17 -2.61 -5.61
N SER A 36 -11.36 -2.25 -5.13
CA SER A 36 -11.62 -2.12 -3.69
C SER A 36 -11.46 -3.44 -2.92
N VAL A 37 -11.63 -4.60 -3.55
CA VAL A 37 -11.45 -5.90 -2.89
C VAL A 37 -9.95 -6.20 -2.73
N LYS A 38 -9.18 -6.06 -3.82
CA LYS A 38 -7.71 -6.22 -3.78
C LYS A 38 -7.05 -5.19 -2.86
N TYR A 39 -7.63 -4.00 -2.76
CA TYR A 39 -7.14 -2.97 -1.86
C TYR A 39 -7.27 -3.40 -0.39
N VAL A 40 -8.41 -4.00 0.00
CA VAL A 40 -8.59 -4.55 1.35
C VAL A 40 -7.60 -5.67 1.61
N ASP A 41 -7.44 -6.62 0.68
CA ASP A 41 -6.47 -7.72 0.82
C ASP A 41 -5.04 -7.19 0.97
N PHE A 42 -4.68 -6.18 0.17
CA PHE A 42 -3.39 -5.50 0.24
C PHE A 42 -3.15 -4.87 1.63
N ILE A 43 -4.13 -4.16 2.19
CA ILE A 43 -4.00 -3.55 3.51
C ILE A 43 -3.82 -4.62 4.60
N ILE A 44 -4.60 -5.69 4.58
CA ILE A 44 -4.46 -6.83 5.51
C ILE A 44 -3.06 -7.45 5.42
N GLU A 45 -2.52 -7.59 4.22
CA GLU A 45 -1.15 -8.08 4.04
C GLU A 45 -0.11 -7.10 4.64
N LEU A 46 -0.30 -5.79 4.51
CA LEU A 46 0.59 -4.80 5.13
C LEU A 46 0.58 -4.86 6.65
N GLU A 47 -0.60 -5.03 7.27
CA GLU A 47 -0.73 -5.24 8.72
C GLU A 47 0.10 -6.44 9.17
N SER A 48 0.01 -7.55 8.43
CA SER A 48 0.80 -8.76 8.71
C SER A 48 2.30 -8.58 8.49
N ILE A 49 2.71 -7.86 7.43
CA ILE A 49 4.12 -7.65 7.08
C ILE A 49 4.81 -6.76 8.11
N PHE A 50 4.14 -5.66 8.50
CA PHE A 50 4.72 -4.67 9.40
C PHE A 50 4.36 -4.89 10.87
N ASN A 51 3.48 -5.85 11.16
CA ASN A 51 2.95 -6.13 12.50
C ASN A 51 2.33 -4.88 13.14
N ILE A 52 1.41 -4.24 12.41
CA ILE A 52 0.70 -3.01 12.76
C ILE A 52 -0.81 -3.19 12.63
N ASP A 53 -1.56 -2.26 13.21
CA ASP A 53 -3.02 -2.15 13.08
C ASP A 53 -3.33 -0.88 12.27
N ILE A 54 -4.01 -1.05 11.13
CA ILE A 54 -4.33 0.04 10.19
C ILE A 54 -5.81 0.40 10.37
N ASP A 55 -6.09 1.65 10.72
CA ASP A 55 -7.47 2.11 10.90
C ASP A 55 -8.30 1.96 9.60
N ASN A 56 -9.59 1.63 9.75
CA ASN A 56 -10.56 1.45 8.68
C ASN A 56 -10.70 2.67 7.77
N ASP A 57 -10.36 3.88 8.24
CA ASP A 57 -10.37 5.09 7.42
C ASP A 57 -9.35 5.02 6.26
N LEU A 58 -8.29 4.21 6.39
CA LEU A 58 -7.35 3.93 5.31
C LEU A 58 -7.87 2.91 4.30
N LEU A 59 -8.92 2.13 4.62
CA LEU A 59 -9.60 1.25 3.66
C LEU A 59 -10.46 2.01 2.64
N ILE A 60 -10.61 3.34 2.79
CA ILE A 60 -11.41 4.15 1.88
C ILE A 60 -10.63 4.33 0.56
N PHE A 61 -10.98 3.48 -0.41
CA PHE A 61 -10.47 3.55 -1.77
C PHE A 61 -10.95 4.82 -2.49
N LYS A 62 -10.10 5.86 -2.51
CA LYS A 62 -10.36 7.16 -3.16
C LYS A 62 -9.62 7.28 -4.49
N GLY A 63 -10.23 7.94 -5.47
CA GLY A 63 -9.72 8.03 -6.85
C GLY A 63 -8.51 8.94 -7.06
N ASP A 64 -8.04 9.66 -6.03
CA ASP A 64 -6.79 10.44 -6.04
C ASP A 64 -5.71 9.83 -5.13
N TYR A 65 -5.97 8.63 -4.60
CA TYR A 65 -5.11 7.97 -3.65
C TYR A 65 -4.02 7.17 -4.36
N LYS A 66 -2.76 7.54 -4.13
CA LYS A 66 -1.57 6.93 -4.72
C LYS A 66 -0.83 6.05 -3.73
N VAL A 67 0.02 5.17 -4.24
CA VAL A 67 0.87 4.27 -3.43
C VAL A 67 1.70 5.03 -2.38
N LYS A 68 2.23 6.22 -2.72
CA LYS A 68 2.99 7.05 -1.78
C LYS A 68 2.22 7.45 -0.52
N HIS A 69 0.90 7.63 -0.61
CA HIS A 69 0.10 7.97 0.56
C HIS A 69 0.09 6.79 1.54
N VAL A 70 -0.03 5.56 1.05
CA VAL A 70 0.11 4.36 1.89
C VAL A 70 1.52 4.29 2.49
N ILE A 71 2.57 4.53 1.69
CA ILE A 71 3.95 4.51 2.19
C ILE A 71 4.14 5.52 3.34
N ASP A 72 3.59 6.72 3.21
CA ASP A 72 3.69 7.77 4.24
C ASP A 72 2.94 7.37 5.52
N GLU A 73 1.72 6.85 5.40
CA GLU A 73 0.91 6.39 6.54
C GLU A 73 1.58 5.23 7.28
N ILE A 74 2.02 4.20 6.56
CA ILE A 74 2.73 3.05 7.14
C ILE A 74 4.02 3.49 7.81
N TYR A 75 4.78 4.40 7.19
CA TYR A 75 5.99 4.94 7.80
C TYR A 75 5.70 5.66 9.12
N ASN A 76 4.61 6.43 9.19
CA ASN A 76 4.21 7.10 10.43
C ASN A 76 3.80 6.09 11.51
N ILE A 77 3.01 5.07 11.17
CA ILE A 77 2.57 4.04 12.12
C ILE A 77 3.75 3.23 12.66
N VAL A 78 4.64 2.75 11.79
CA VAL A 78 5.78 1.90 12.15
C VAL A 78 6.83 2.62 13.00
N ASN A 79 6.91 3.94 12.90
CA ASN A 79 7.90 4.74 13.63
C ASN A 79 7.28 5.62 14.74
N THR A 80 6.04 5.32 15.15
CA THR A 80 5.40 5.86 16.37
C THR A 80 5.75 4.98 17.56
#